data_AF-A0A5R2MZB0-F1
#
_entry.id   AF-A0A5R2MZB0-F1
#
_cell.length_a   1.000
_cell.length_b   1.000
_cell.length_c   1.000
_cell.angle_alpha   90.00
_cell.angle_beta   90.00
_cell.angle_gamma   90.00
#
_symmetry.space_group_name_H-M   'P 1'
#
loop_
_entity.id
_entity.type
_entity.pdbx_description
1 polymer ?
#
loop_
_entity_poly.entity_id
_entity_poly.type
_entity_poly.pdbx_seq_one_letter_code
_entity_poly.pdbx_strand_id
1 'polypeptide(L)'
;VNADPAKPDLDKLPADTFGTVEFRDGRMVASVNGKDVEILSSLSGQATWAAMNSNATLSATGIWRGESVTVDAASPRPLVLFAGGTAPLTLSFKAAPATFSFDGTASMSEN
;
A
#
# COMPACT_ATOMS: atom_id res chain seq x y z
N VAL A 1 8.72 23.96 -9.00
CA VAL A 1 7.30 23.87 -8.62
C VAL A 1 7.25 23.51 -7.15
N ASN A 2 6.81 24.44 -6.30
CA ASN A 2 6.61 24.17 -4.88
C ASN A 2 5.15 23.72 -4.76
N ALA A 3 4.92 22.40 -4.83
CA ALA A 3 3.59 21.84 -4.75
C ALA A 3 3.20 21.77 -3.27
N ASP A 4 2.15 22.48 -2.88
CA ASP A 4 1.54 22.34 -1.55
C ASP A 4 0.87 20.96 -1.47
N PRO A 5 1.41 20.01 -0.67
CA PRO A 5 0.85 18.66 -0.58
C PRO A 5 -0.55 18.66 0.05
N ALA A 6 -0.89 19.70 0.83
CA ALA A 6 -2.20 19.81 1.46
C ALA A 6 -3.31 20.21 0.48
N LYS A 7 -2.94 20.78 -0.68
CA LYS A 7 -3.87 21.22 -1.74
C LYS A 7 -3.29 20.93 -3.13
N PRO A 8 -3.16 19.64 -3.50
CA PRO A 8 -2.64 19.27 -4.81
C PRO A 8 -3.60 19.71 -5.92
N ASP A 9 -3.04 20.21 -7.01
CA ASP A 9 -3.76 20.47 -8.25
C ASP A 9 -3.94 19.13 -8.99
N LEU A 10 -5.11 18.51 -8.83
CA LEU A 10 -5.40 17.18 -9.36
C LEU A 10 -5.37 17.13 -10.89
N ASP A 11 -5.60 18.25 -11.56
CA ASP A 11 -5.59 18.35 -13.03
C ASP A 11 -4.17 18.28 -13.60
N LYS A 12 -3.15 18.41 -12.74
CA LYS A 12 -1.73 18.30 -13.10
C LYS A 12 -1.13 16.94 -12.79
N LEU A 13 -1.93 15.96 -12.34
CA LEU A 13 -1.42 14.62 -12.13
C LEU A 13 -1.03 13.98 -13.48
N PRO A 14 0.13 13.33 -13.58
CA PRO A 14 0.54 12.67 -14.80
C PRO A 14 -0.47 11.58 -15.18
N ALA A 15 -0.74 11.44 -16.48
CA ALA A 15 -1.59 10.38 -17.03
C ALA A 15 -0.76 9.17 -17.50
N ASP A 16 0.56 9.19 -17.25
CA ASP A 16 1.48 8.12 -17.63
C ASP A 16 1.05 6.78 -17.04
N THR A 17 1.18 5.73 -17.84
CA THR A 17 0.89 4.36 -17.43
C THR A 17 1.88 3.91 -16.37
N PHE A 18 1.39 3.28 -15.30
CA PHE A 18 2.25 2.65 -14.29
C PHE A 18 2.28 1.13 -14.48
N GLY A 19 1.10 0.48 -14.54
CA GLY A 19 0.93 -0.93 -14.85
C GLY A 19 0.64 -1.80 -13.63
N THR A 20 1.08 -3.05 -13.68
CA THR A 20 0.84 -4.05 -12.64
C THR A 20 2.17 -4.62 -12.16
N VAL A 21 2.32 -4.70 -10.84
CA VAL A 21 3.46 -5.32 -10.17
C VAL A 21 2.98 -6.58 -9.47
N GLU A 22 3.62 -7.71 -9.74
CA GLU A 22 3.33 -8.98 -9.11
C GLU A 22 4.55 -9.50 -8.34
N PHE A 23 4.28 -10.09 -7.17
CA PHE A 23 5.28 -10.80 -6.38
C PHE A 23 4.74 -12.18 -5.99
N ARG A 24 5.63 -13.17 -5.97
CA ARG A 24 5.30 -14.57 -5.71
C ARG A 24 6.37 -15.19 -4.83
N ASP A 25 5.94 -15.96 -3.84
CA ASP A 25 6.81 -16.75 -2.95
C ASP A 25 7.92 -15.91 -2.26
N GLY A 26 7.61 -14.66 -1.94
CA GLY A 26 8.54 -13.73 -1.30
C GLY A 26 8.67 -13.92 0.20
N ARG A 27 9.67 -13.25 0.80
CA ARG A 27 9.81 -13.10 2.24
C ARG A 27 10.18 -11.66 2.62
N MET A 28 9.77 -11.22 3.80
CA MET A 28 10.23 -9.98 4.42
C MET A 28 11.13 -10.30 5.60
N VAL A 29 12.27 -9.62 5.65
CA VAL A 29 13.24 -9.72 6.74
C VAL A 29 13.37 -8.35 7.41
N ALA A 30 13.42 -8.35 8.73
CA ALA A 30 13.73 -7.17 9.53
C ALA A 30 15.10 -7.36 10.18
N SER A 31 15.91 -6.29 10.21
CA SER A 31 17.15 -6.29 10.98
C SER A 31 16.84 -5.96 12.44
N VAL A 32 17.01 -6.93 13.33
CA VAL A 32 16.80 -6.79 14.78
C VAL A 32 18.12 -7.09 15.48
N ASN A 33 18.67 -6.09 16.17
CA ASN A 33 19.97 -6.19 16.84
C ASN A 33 21.11 -6.67 15.91
N GLY A 34 21.11 -6.21 14.65
CA GLY A 34 22.12 -6.59 13.66
C GLY A 34 21.97 -8.02 13.10
N LYS A 35 20.84 -8.70 13.37
CA LYS A 35 20.50 -10.00 12.78
C LYS A 35 19.25 -9.89 11.93
N ASP A 36 19.28 -10.55 10.78
CA ASP A 36 18.11 -10.66 9.92
C ASP A 36 17.15 -11.69 10.53
N VAL A 37 15.92 -11.25 10.77
CA VAL A 37 14.82 -12.07 11.27
C VAL A 37 13.72 -12.06 10.22
N GLU A 38 13.31 -13.25 9.77
CA GLU A 38 12.15 -13.36 8.90
C GLU A 38 10.88 -12.97 9.66
N ILE A 39 10.16 -11.97 9.13
CA ILE A 39 8.93 -11.45 9.72
C ILE A 39 7.69 -11.83 8.91
N LEU A 40 7.85 -12.18 7.63
CA LEU A 40 6.77 -12.67 6.78
C LEU A 40 7.35 -13.64 5.75
N SER A 41 6.66 -14.74 5.51
CA SER A 41 7.00 -15.72 4.47
C SER A 41 5.83 -15.96 3.52
N SER A 42 6.10 -16.68 2.43
CA SER A 42 5.10 -17.04 1.40
C SER A 42 4.33 -15.82 0.87
N LEU A 43 4.99 -14.66 0.82
CA LEU A 43 4.38 -13.40 0.41
C LEU A 43 4.07 -13.46 -1.08
N SER A 44 2.79 -13.39 -1.43
CA SER A 44 2.32 -13.36 -2.81
C SER A 44 1.23 -12.32 -2.98
N GLY A 45 1.17 -11.68 -4.13
CA GLY A 45 0.20 -10.61 -4.34
C GLY A 45 0.47 -9.76 -5.57
N GLN A 46 -0.40 -8.77 -5.74
CA GLN A 46 -0.43 -7.92 -6.90
C GLN A 46 -0.81 -6.49 -6.52
N ALA A 47 -0.05 -5.53 -7.01
CA ALA A 47 -0.43 -4.13 -7.05
C ALA A 47 -0.79 -3.75 -8.48
N THR A 48 -1.97 -3.19 -8.68
CA THR A 48 -2.45 -2.73 -9.99
C THR A 48 -2.70 -1.24 -9.95
N TRP A 49 -2.09 -0.53 -10.89
CA TRP A 49 -2.23 0.91 -11.02
C TRP A 49 -2.14 1.30 -12.50
N ALA A 50 -3.29 1.46 -13.16
CA ALA A 50 -3.30 1.61 -14.61
C ALA A 50 -2.55 2.88 -15.08
N ALA A 51 -2.81 4.02 -14.45
CA ALA A 51 -2.16 5.30 -14.76
C ALA A 51 -1.95 6.13 -13.50
N MET A 52 -0.97 7.01 -13.49
CA MET A 52 -0.60 7.83 -12.34
C MET A 52 -1.75 8.68 -11.76
N ASN A 53 -2.75 9.03 -12.56
CA ASN A 53 -3.96 9.74 -12.15
C ASN A 53 -5.18 8.83 -11.89
N SER A 54 -5.02 7.51 -11.95
CA SER A 54 -6.08 6.52 -11.71
C SER A 54 -6.04 5.96 -10.28
N ASN A 55 -7.05 5.15 -9.95
CA ASN A 55 -7.01 4.34 -8.74
C ASN A 55 -5.81 3.36 -8.78
N ALA A 56 -5.31 3.04 -7.58
CA ALA A 56 -4.39 1.95 -7.35
C ALA A 56 -5.01 0.96 -6.36
N THR A 57 -4.79 -0.33 -6.61
CA THR A 57 -5.18 -1.42 -5.72
C THR A 57 -3.98 -2.28 -5.37
N LEU A 58 -4.01 -2.89 -4.20
CA LEU A 58 -3.05 -3.88 -3.72
C LEU A 58 -3.84 -5.03 -3.09
N SER A 59 -3.53 -6.25 -3.47
CA SER A 59 -3.98 -7.45 -2.75
C SER A 59 -2.78 -8.35 -2.50
N ALA A 60 -2.61 -8.80 -1.26
CA ALA A 60 -1.47 -9.58 -0.84
C ALA A 60 -1.87 -10.61 0.21
N THR A 61 -1.24 -11.77 0.15
CA THR A 61 -1.32 -12.83 1.16
C THR A 61 0.07 -13.22 1.63
N GLY A 62 0.16 -13.77 2.83
CA GLY A 62 1.42 -14.28 3.37
C GLY A 62 1.20 -15.04 4.66
N ILE A 63 2.31 -15.48 5.26
CA ILE A 63 2.32 -16.18 6.54
C ILE A 63 3.05 -15.30 7.55
N TRP A 64 2.33 -14.83 8.56
CA TRP A 64 2.87 -14.09 9.69
C TRP A 64 2.81 -14.96 10.94
N ARG A 65 3.97 -15.23 11.57
CA ARG A 65 4.06 -16.05 12.80
C ARG A 65 3.37 -17.42 12.69
N GLY A 66 3.41 -18.03 11.50
CA GLY A 66 2.79 -19.34 11.24
C GLY A 66 1.32 -19.27 10.84
N GLU A 67 0.73 -18.07 10.75
CA GLU A 67 -0.67 -17.90 10.40
C GLU A 67 -0.85 -17.14 9.08
N SER A 68 -1.88 -17.53 8.32
CA SER A 68 -2.23 -16.86 7.07
C SER A 68 -2.77 -15.46 7.33
N VAL A 69 -2.23 -14.48 6.62
CA VAL A 69 -2.70 -13.10 6.63
C VAL A 69 -3.05 -12.65 5.23
N THR A 70 -4.01 -11.74 5.11
CA THR A 70 -4.40 -11.09 3.86
C THR A 70 -4.49 -9.59 4.06
N VAL A 71 -3.96 -8.83 3.10
CA VAL A 71 -4.04 -7.38 3.04
C VAL A 71 -4.66 -7.01 1.70
N ASP A 72 -5.73 -6.22 1.74
CA ASP A 72 -6.29 -5.55 0.57
C ASP A 72 -6.26 -4.04 0.83
N ALA A 73 -5.77 -3.25 -0.12
CA ALA A 73 -5.78 -1.80 -0.03
C ALA A 73 -6.17 -1.17 -1.37
N ALA A 74 -6.85 -0.04 -1.33
CA ALA A 74 -7.11 0.75 -2.52
C ALA A 74 -7.11 2.25 -2.21
N SER A 75 -6.55 3.03 -3.13
CA SER A 75 -6.68 4.49 -3.11
C SER A 75 -7.12 4.99 -4.48
N PRO A 76 -8.16 5.83 -4.56
CA PRO A 76 -8.51 6.54 -5.79
C PRO A 76 -7.49 7.62 -6.18
N ARG A 77 -6.66 8.08 -5.24
CA ARG A 77 -5.68 9.16 -5.44
C ARG A 77 -4.32 8.80 -4.81
N PRO A 78 -3.67 7.72 -5.29
CA PRO A 78 -2.43 7.20 -4.70
C PRO A 78 -1.27 8.22 -4.72
N LEU A 79 -1.11 9.01 -5.80
CA LEU A 79 -0.07 10.05 -5.84
C LEU A 79 -0.26 11.13 -4.77
N VAL A 80 -1.51 11.52 -4.49
CA VAL A 80 -1.79 12.48 -3.42
C VAL A 80 -1.38 11.90 -2.08
N LEU A 81 -1.74 10.65 -1.81
CA LEU A 81 -1.37 9.95 -0.57
C LEU A 81 0.16 9.88 -0.40
N PHE A 82 0.87 9.43 -1.44
CA PHE A 82 2.33 9.28 -1.41
C PHE A 82 3.08 10.61 -1.37
N ALA A 83 2.50 11.69 -1.89
CA ALA A 83 3.04 13.03 -1.74
C ALA A 83 2.82 13.64 -0.34
N GLY A 84 2.14 12.93 0.57
CA GLY A 84 1.84 13.40 1.93
C GLY A 84 0.57 14.25 2.01
N GLY A 85 -0.25 14.27 0.96
CA GLY A 85 -1.57 14.88 0.97
C GLY A 85 -2.64 13.95 1.55
N THR A 86 -3.76 14.53 1.95
CA THR A 86 -4.92 13.77 2.43
C THR A 86 -5.67 13.14 1.27
N ALA A 87 -5.70 11.81 1.21
CA ALA A 87 -6.34 11.05 0.14
C ALA A 87 -7.28 9.96 0.69
N PRO A 88 -8.36 9.59 -0.03
CA PRO A 88 -9.17 8.45 0.32
C PRO A 88 -8.36 7.14 0.26
N LEU A 89 -8.55 6.29 1.26
CA LEU A 89 -7.89 4.99 1.39
C LEU A 89 -8.89 3.99 1.98
N THR A 90 -9.01 2.85 1.33
CA THR A 90 -9.61 1.65 1.91
C THR A 90 -8.51 0.65 2.24
N LEU A 91 -8.60 0.02 3.41
CA LEU A 91 -7.68 -1.01 3.86
C LEU A 91 -8.47 -2.13 4.55
N SER A 92 -8.20 -3.38 4.19
CA SER A 92 -8.68 -4.56 4.89
C SER A 92 -7.49 -5.42 5.25
N PHE A 93 -7.40 -5.80 6.51
CA PHE A 93 -6.41 -6.73 7.03
C PHE A 93 -7.14 -7.90 7.69
N LYS A 94 -6.83 -9.11 7.26
CA LYS A 94 -7.44 -10.35 7.77
C LYS A 94 -6.34 -11.25 8.33
N ALA A 95 -6.51 -11.67 9.58
CA ALA A 95 -5.72 -12.70 10.24
C ALA A 95 -6.67 -13.49 11.15
N ALA A 96 -6.35 -14.73 11.56
CA ALA A 96 -7.22 -15.35 12.56
C ALA A 96 -6.92 -14.74 13.95
N PRO A 97 -7.91 -14.66 14.85
CA PRO A 97 -9.36 -14.78 14.62
C PRO A 97 -10.01 -13.45 14.19
N ALA A 98 -9.25 -12.42 13.84
CA ALA A 98 -9.74 -11.04 13.74
C ALA A 98 -9.50 -10.38 12.36
N THR A 99 -10.53 -9.66 11.90
CA THR A 99 -10.42 -8.78 10.73
C THR A 99 -10.44 -7.33 11.17
N PHE A 100 -9.58 -6.53 10.55
CA PHE A 100 -9.56 -5.08 10.65
C PHE A 100 -9.90 -4.46 9.30
N SER A 101 -10.68 -3.38 9.31
CA SER A 101 -11.02 -2.63 8.11
C SER A 101 -11.02 -1.12 8.39
N PHE A 102 -10.55 -0.36 7.43
CA PHE A 102 -10.58 1.09 7.41
C PHE A 102 -11.13 1.57 6.07
N ASP A 103 -12.04 2.54 6.12
CA ASP A 103 -12.55 3.28 4.97
C ASP A 103 -12.65 4.75 5.37
N GLY A 104 -11.84 5.59 4.74
CA GLY A 104 -11.74 6.99 5.09
C GLY A 104 -10.63 7.70 4.34
N THR A 105 -10.06 8.74 4.97
CA THR A 105 -8.95 9.51 4.40
C THR A 105 -7.71 9.37 5.24
N ALA A 106 -6.55 9.22 4.60
CA ALA A 106 -5.25 9.10 5.24
C ALA A 106 -4.25 10.10 4.63
N SER A 107 -3.16 10.36 5.35
CA SER A 107 -1.99 11.11 4.88
C SER A 107 -0.73 10.35 5.26
N MET A 108 0.31 10.43 4.42
CA MET A 108 1.65 9.89 4.70
C MET A 108 2.67 11.00 5.00
N SER A 109 2.22 12.19 5.41
CA SER A 109 3.12 13.26 5.87
C SER A 109 4.02 12.77 6.99
N GLU A 110 5.30 13.17 6.98
CA GLU A 110 6.22 12.95 8.10
C GLU A 110 5.60 13.50 9.39
N ASN A 111 5.70 12.72 10.47
CA ASN A 111 5.23 13.05 11.81
C ASN A 111 6.43 13.25 12.71
#